data_AF-A0A1G9A6Q2-F1
#
_entry.id   AF-A0A1G9A6Q2-F1
#
_cell.length_a   1.000
_cell.length_b   1.000
_cell.length_c   1.000
_cell.angle_alpha   90.00
_cell.angle_beta   90.00
_cell.angle_gamma   90.00
#
_symmetry.space_group_name_H-M   'P 1'
#
loop_
_entity.id
_entity.type
_entity.pdbx_description
1 polymer ?
#
loop_
_entity_poly.entity_id
_entity_poly.type
_entity_poly.pdbx_seq_one_letter_code
_entity_poly.pdbx_strand_id
1 'polypeptide(L)'
;MERGYRVEIGEGTGRVVVSWFVPDGDTHQHATLDALPTEGGGVSTLGGHDYAEAPAYQDRRMRHIRPFCDLCFTEYLKLHRAQPNWKG
;
A
#
# COMPACT_ATOMS: atom_id res chain seq x y z
N MET A 1 25.61 -6.76 9.23
CA MET A 1 25.20 -5.43 8.76
C MET A 1 24.39 -5.65 7.49
N GLU A 2 23.17 -5.16 7.23
CA GLU A 2 22.07 -4.56 8.01
C GLU A 2 20.78 -4.70 7.14
N ARG A 3 19.53 -4.46 7.58
CA ARG A 3 18.97 -4.01 8.87
C ARG A 3 17.62 -4.71 9.11
N GLY A 4 17.35 -5.20 10.33
CA GLY A 4 16.00 -5.67 10.69
C GLY A 4 15.08 -4.49 11.00
N TYR A 5 14.04 -4.26 10.20
CA TYR A 5 13.04 -3.21 10.48
C TYR A 5 12.14 -3.65 11.65
N ARG A 6 12.60 -3.32 12.87
CA ARG A 6 11.76 -3.39 14.07
C ARG A 6 10.63 -2.37 13.91
N VAL A 7 9.40 -2.86 13.77
CA VAL A 7 8.20 -2.03 13.87
C VAL A 7 8.02 -1.63 15.33
N GLU A 8 8.51 -0.44 15.69
CA GLU A 8 8.32 0.11 17.04
C GLU A 8 6.90 0.70 17.16
N ILE A 9 5.97 -0.16 17.58
CA ILE A 9 4.60 0.22 17.90
C ILE A 9 4.63 1.05 19.18
N GLY A 10 4.59 2.37 19.04
CA GLY A 10 4.34 3.28 20.15
C GLY A 10 2.91 3.13 20.66
N GLU A 11 2.75 2.58 21.86
CA GLU A 11 1.45 2.42 22.52
C GLU A 11 0.70 3.76 22.63
N GLY A 12 -0.62 3.71 22.39
CA GLY A 12 -1.55 4.80 22.73
C GLY A 12 -2.21 5.57 21.58
N THR A 13 -1.75 5.48 20.32
CA THR A 13 -2.40 6.24 19.21
C THR A 13 -2.66 5.52 17.89
N GLY A 14 -2.25 4.26 17.72
CA GLY A 14 -2.69 3.34 16.66
C GLY A 14 -2.81 3.95 15.26
N ARG A 15 -1.68 4.25 14.61
CA ARG A 15 -1.69 4.71 13.21
C ARG A 15 -1.97 3.54 12.26
N VAL A 16 -2.93 3.70 11.36
CA VAL A 16 -3.19 2.72 10.29
C VAL A 16 -2.22 3.01 9.15
N VAL A 17 -1.35 2.06 8.79
CA VAL A 17 -0.46 2.19 7.63
C VAL A 17 -1.17 1.62 6.41
N VAL A 18 -1.16 2.36 5.31
CA VAL A 18 -1.83 1.97 4.05
C VAL A 18 -0.80 1.96 2.94
N SER A 19 -0.47 0.78 2.43
CA SER A 19 0.53 0.61 1.37
C SER A 19 -0.08 0.93 0.01
N TRP A 20 0.48 1.90 -0.72
CA TRP A 20 0.06 2.27 -2.06
C TRP A 20 1.01 1.73 -3.13
N PHE A 21 0.46 1.18 -4.20
CA PHE A 21 1.20 0.54 -5.30
C PHE A 21 0.51 0.75 -6.65
N VAL A 22 1.22 0.48 -7.75
CA VAL A 22 0.65 0.46 -9.10
C VAL A 22 0.87 -0.94 -9.65
N PRO A 23 -0.19 -1.73 -9.89
CA PRO A 23 -0.08 -3.03 -10.54
C PRO A 23 0.53 -2.90 -11.93
N ASP A 24 1.26 -3.93 -12.37
CA ASP A 24 1.83 -3.95 -13.71
C ASP A 24 0.70 -4.02 -14.76
N GLY A 25 0.74 -3.07 -15.71
CA GLY A 25 -0.30 -2.90 -16.73
C GLY A 25 -1.48 -2.02 -16.31
N ASP A 26 -1.66 -1.69 -15.03
CA ASP A 26 -2.74 -0.78 -14.61
C ASP A 26 -2.37 0.69 -14.86
N THR A 27 -3.42 1.50 -15.02
CA THR A 27 -3.37 2.96 -15.03
C THR A 27 -3.46 3.56 -13.64
N HIS A 28 -4.12 2.90 -12.68
CA HIS A 28 -4.44 3.42 -11.35
C HIS A 28 -3.46 2.99 -10.25
N GLN A 29 -3.33 3.83 -9.23
CA GLN A 29 -2.68 3.49 -7.97
C GLN A 29 -3.71 2.84 -7.04
N HIS A 30 -3.42 1.62 -6.58
CA HIS A 30 -4.22 0.86 -5.62
C HIS A 30 -3.60 0.95 -4.22
N ALA A 31 -4.39 0.64 -3.21
CA ALA A 31 -4.00 0.61 -1.81
C ALA A 31 -4.23 -0.78 -1.21
N THR A 32 -3.56 -1.08 -0.10
CA THR A 32 -3.86 -2.23 0.76
C THR A 32 -3.47 -1.93 2.22
N LEU A 33 -4.03 -2.67 3.17
CA LEU A 33 -3.55 -2.72 4.56
C LEU A 33 -2.40 -3.72 4.73
N ASP A 34 -2.19 -4.60 3.77
CA ASP A 34 -1.16 -5.64 3.82
C ASP A 34 0.24 -5.05 3.58
N ALA A 35 1.25 -5.80 4.02
CA ALA A 35 2.62 -5.56 3.59
C ALA A 35 2.80 -6.06 2.15
N LEU A 36 3.32 -5.22 1.26
CA LEU A 36 3.47 -5.57 -0.15
C LEU A 36 4.60 -6.62 -0.32
N PRO A 37 4.36 -7.80 -0.96
CA PRO A 37 5.32 -8.92 -0.99
C PRO A 37 6.65 -8.57 -1.68
N THR A 38 7.82 -8.80 -1.07
CA THR A 38 9.12 -8.32 -1.60
C THR A 38 9.38 -8.65 -3.08
N GLU A 39 9.10 -9.89 -3.48
CA GLU A 39 9.30 -10.40 -4.86
C GLU A 39 8.18 -9.99 -5.84
N GLY A 40 7.19 -9.22 -5.37
CA GLY A 40 5.93 -8.99 -6.04
C GLY A 40 4.93 -10.12 -5.79
N GLY A 41 3.72 -9.94 -6.30
CA GLY A 41 2.62 -10.90 -6.16
C GLY A 41 1.31 -10.25 -5.72
N GLY A 42 0.23 -10.99 -5.89
CA GLY A 42 -1.13 -10.55 -5.59
C GLY A 42 -1.37 -10.20 -4.13
N VAL A 43 -2.09 -9.09 -3.94
CA VAL A 43 -2.60 -8.60 -2.64
C VAL A 43 -4.07 -8.22 -2.74
N SER A 44 -4.79 -8.30 -1.62
CA SER A 44 -6.14 -7.76 -1.55
C SER A 44 -6.08 -6.23 -1.57
N THR A 45 -6.88 -5.60 -2.42
CA THR A 45 -7.01 -4.14 -2.46
C THR A 45 -7.72 -3.63 -1.20
N LEU A 46 -7.56 -2.33 -0.89
CA LEU A 46 -8.12 -1.73 0.30
C LEU A 46 -9.65 -1.77 0.29
N GLY A 47 -10.23 -2.35 1.34
CA GLY A 47 -11.66 -2.65 1.44
C GLY A 47 -12.10 -3.93 0.71
N GLY A 48 -11.16 -4.68 0.11
CA GLY A 48 -11.42 -5.99 -0.48
C GLY A 48 -12.28 -5.96 -1.75
N HIS A 49 -12.25 -4.86 -2.51
CA HIS A 49 -13.07 -4.72 -3.71
C HIS A 49 -12.53 -5.51 -4.91
N ASP A 50 -11.24 -5.82 -4.92
CA ASP A 50 -10.53 -6.56 -5.97
C ASP A 50 -9.21 -7.17 -5.45
N TYR A 51 -8.56 -8.01 -6.25
CA TYR A 51 -7.24 -8.58 -6.00
C TYR A 51 -6.27 -8.14 -7.10
N ALA A 52 -5.12 -7.58 -6.73
CA ALA A 52 -4.20 -6.95 -7.68
C ALA A 52 -2.74 -7.39 -7.47
N GLU A 53 -2.03 -7.66 -8.56
CA GLU A 53 -0.62 -8.04 -8.55
C GLU A 53 0.26 -6.82 -8.21
N ALA A 54 0.86 -6.81 -7.01
CA ALA A 54 1.81 -5.77 -6.64
C ALA A 54 3.18 -6.05 -7.28
N PRO A 55 3.86 -5.04 -7.86
CA PRO A 55 5.19 -5.21 -8.44
C PRO A 55 6.23 -5.50 -7.36
N ALA A 56 7.37 -6.07 -7.74
CA ALA A 56 8.50 -6.34 -6.84
C ALA A 56 9.10 -5.07 -6.23
N TYR A 57 9.77 -5.18 -5.08
CA TYR A 57 10.34 -4.05 -4.32
C TYR A 57 11.20 -3.11 -5.18
N GLN A 58 12.06 -3.67 -6.05
CA GLN A 58 12.95 -2.90 -6.93
C GLN A 58 12.20 -2.04 -7.98
N ASP A 59 10.97 -2.43 -8.32
CA ASP A 59 10.11 -1.82 -9.32
C ASP A 59 9.05 -0.89 -8.71
N ARG A 60 8.85 -0.96 -7.38
CA ARG A 60 8.00 -0.03 -6.61
C ARG A 60 8.57 1.37 -6.66
N ARG A 61 7.89 2.25 -7.39
CA ARG A 61 8.14 3.68 -7.42
C ARG A 61 6.81 4.41 -7.30
N MET A 62 6.74 5.39 -6.39
CA MET A 62 5.57 6.27 -6.29
C MET A 62 5.35 6.95 -7.65
N ARG A 63 4.18 6.74 -8.26
CA ARG A 63 3.87 7.30 -9.58
C ARG A 63 2.94 8.51 -9.42
N HIS A 64 3.52 9.64 -8.99
CA HIS A 64 2.85 10.93 -8.76
C HIS A 64 1.87 11.39 -9.87
N ILE A 65 2.03 10.91 -11.09
CA ILE A 65 1.22 11.27 -12.27
C ILE A 65 0.06 10.30 -12.57
N ARG A 66 -0.12 9.23 -11.79
CA ARG A 66 -1.17 8.23 -12.02
C ARG A 66 -2.39 8.49 -11.11
N PRO A 67 -3.62 8.38 -11.62
CA PRO A 67 -4.83 8.52 -10.81
C PRO A 67 -4.89 7.42 -9.73
N PHE A 68 -5.64 7.65 -8.67
CA PHE A 68 -5.96 6.62 -7.67
C PHE A 68 -7.12 5.75 -8.17
N CYS A 69 -7.19 4.50 -7.73
CA CYS A 69 -8.42 3.71 -7.84
C CYS A 69 -9.47 4.34 -6.90
N ASP A 70 -10.62 4.74 -7.44
CA ASP A 70 -11.67 5.45 -6.70
C ASP A 70 -12.18 4.66 -5.48
N LEU A 71 -12.24 3.32 -5.58
CA LEU A 71 -12.67 2.45 -4.49
C LEU A 71 -11.62 2.42 -3.36
N CYS A 72 -10.35 2.11 -3.68
CA CYS A 72 -9.24 2.21 -2.73
C CYS A 72 -9.18 3.59 -2.05
N PHE A 73 -9.34 4.68 -2.81
CA PHE A 73 -9.30 6.03 -2.27
C PHE A 73 -10.50 6.34 -1.36
N THR A 74 -11.70 5.90 -1.74
CA THR A 74 -12.91 6.04 -0.92
C THR A 74 -12.78 5.30 0.41
N GLU A 75 -12.22 4.09 0.42
CA GLU A 75 -11.97 3.33 1.65
C GLU A 75 -10.86 3.95 2.49
N TYR A 76 -9.78 4.46 1.87
CA TYR A 76 -8.72 5.19 2.56
C TYR A 76 -9.26 6.40 3.35
N LEU A 77 -10.20 7.16 2.78
CA LEU A 77 -10.79 8.32 3.45
C LEU A 77 -11.63 7.96 4.70
N LYS A 78 -12.09 6.71 4.83
CA LYS A 78 -12.82 6.23 6.03
C LYS A 78 -11.89 5.83 7.18
N LEU A 79 -10.59 5.64 6.91
CA LEU A 79 -9.63 5.18 7.91
C LEU A 79 -9.14 6.33 8.80
N HIS A 80 -9.60 6.36 10.05
CA HIS A 80 -9.10 7.30 11.04
C HIS A 80 -7.58 7.13 11.26
N ARG A 81 -6.85 8.26 11.19
CA ARG A 81 -5.37 8.32 11.37
C ARG A 81 -4.57 7.46 10.38
N ALA A 82 -5.10 7.24 9.18
CA ALA A 82 -4.35 6.59 8.12
C ALA A 82 -3.09 7.38 7.74
N GLN A 83 -2.02 6.65 7.45
CA GLN A 83 -0.75 7.16 6.93
C GLN A 83 -0.42 6.39 5.65
N PRO A 84 -0.29 7.08 4.51
CA PRO A 84 0.02 6.41 3.26
C PRO A 84 1.50 6.03 3.26
N ASN A 85 1.78 4.73 3.12
CA ASN A 85 3.11 4.21 2.86
C ASN A 85 3.32 4.05 1.35
N TRP A 86 4.40 4.66 0.86
CA TRP A 86 4.86 4.58 -0.53
C TRP A 86 6.21 3.88 -0.65
N LYS A 87 6.79 3.49 0.49
CA LYS A 87 7.97 2.63 0.63
C LYS A 87 7.48 1.23 0.94
N GLY A 88 6.77 0.66 -0.05
CA GLY A 88 6.52 -0.77 -0.12
C GLY A 88 7.75 -1.51 -0.58
#